data_AF-A0A356C2D8-F1
#
_entry.id   AF-A0A356C2D8-F1
#
_cell.length_a   1.000
_cell.length_b   1.000
_cell.length_c   1.000
_cell.angle_alpha   90.00
_cell.angle_beta   90.00
_cell.angle_gamma   90.00
#
_symmetry.space_group_name_H-M   'P 1'
#
loop_
_entity.id
_entity.type
_entity.pdbx_description
1 polymer ?
#
loop_
_entity_poly.entity_id
_entity_poly.type
_entity_poly.pdbx_seq_one_letter_code
_entity_poly.pdbx_strand_id
1 'polypeptide(L)'
;MVGDPAITKTVDQRDPCVWDQLDTFLLQTWHYDGGRGLQLSAVCVDSGGHFTTEVYDYCAKREHRRIFAIKGQGGEGVPIIGRPSRNNRRKVALFPVGVNSAKETLYSRLKMEYEGPGYCHFPREADKGYDEGYFKGLTSEKRVVRFYKGRPKVEWVKPSGARNEALDLRNYATAALKILNPNFEVLAAQEYQKEVHKPATRPRRRGTVSKGITI
;
A
#
# COMPACT_ATOMS: atom_id res chain seq x y z
N MET A 1 6.54 -26.61 -6.57
CA MET A 1 7.18 -26.28 -5.28
C MET A 1 6.08 -26.21 -4.24
N VAL A 2 6.21 -27.01 -3.19
CA VAL A 2 5.15 -27.28 -2.20
C VAL A 2 4.99 -26.04 -1.32
N GLY A 3 3.78 -25.48 -1.28
CA GLY A 3 3.43 -24.33 -0.44
C GLY A 3 3.43 -24.73 1.04
N ASP A 4 4.05 -23.90 1.87
CA ASP A 4 4.14 -24.08 3.32
C ASP A 4 2.74 -23.89 3.95
N PRO A 5 2.15 -24.91 4.63
CA PRO A 5 0.75 -24.92 5.06
C PRO A 5 0.46 -24.11 6.34
N ALA A 6 1.27 -23.13 6.70
CA ALA A 6 1.22 -22.48 8.02
C ALA A 6 0.41 -21.17 8.10
N ILE A 7 -0.33 -20.75 7.06
CA ILE A 7 -1.09 -19.49 7.09
C ILE A 7 -2.60 -19.74 7.31
N THR A 8 -2.95 -20.34 8.45
CA THR A 8 -4.33 -20.35 8.98
C THR A 8 -4.34 -20.36 10.52
N LYS A 9 -3.49 -19.53 11.14
CA LYS A 9 -3.73 -19.10 12.53
C LYS A 9 -4.24 -17.67 12.52
N THR A 10 -5.36 -17.43 13.21
CA THR A 10 -5.86 -16.09 13.49
C THR A 10 -4.75 -15.33 14.23
N VAL A 11 -4.12 -14.38 13.54
CA VAL A 11 -2.97 -13.63 14.05
C VAL A 11 -3.48 -12.61 15.08
N ASP A 12 -3.11 -12.77 16.35
CA ASP A 12 -3.40 -11.78 17.40
C ASP A 12 -2.44 -10.58 17.22
N GLN A 13 -2.99 -9.42 16.90
CA GLN A 13 -2.21 -8.19 16.67
C GLN A 13 -1.50 -7.66 17.93
N ARG A 14 -1.77 -8.24 19.11
CA ARG A 14 -1.05 -7.92 20.36
C ARG A 14 0.27 -8.66 20.51
N ASP A 15 0.45 -9.77 19.81
CA ASP A 15 1.68 -10.54 19.89
C ASP A 15 2.83 -9.68 19.32
N PRO A 16 3.88 -9.36 20.12
CA PRO A 16 5.03 -8.62 19.63
C PRO A 16 5.64 -9.24 18.37
N CYS A 17 5.53 -10.56 18.23
CA CYS A 17 5.95 -11.33 17.06
C CYS A 17 5.32 -10.81 15.77
N VAL A 18 4.07 -10.31 15.81
CA VAL A 18 3.35 -9.83 14.62
C VAL A 18 3.89 -8.50 14.12
N TRP A 19 4.27 -7.60 15.03
CA TRP A 19 4.87 -6.31 14.67
C TRP A 19 6.29 -6.46 14.14
N ASP A 20 7.05 -7.43 14.65
CA ASP A 20 8.39 -7.78 14.16
C ASP A 20 8.31 -8.49 12.79
N GLN A 21 7.32 -9.36 12.60
CA GLN A 21 7.01 -9.94 11.28
C GLN A 21 6.62 -8.86 10.27
N LEU A 22 5.78 -7.90 10.68
CA LEU A 22 5.43 -6.76 9.83
C LEU A 22 6.67 -5.96 9.46
N ASP A 23 7.56 -5.66 10.40
CA ASP A 23 8.81 -4.97 10.09
C ASP A 23 9.67 -5.74 9.09
N THR A 24 9.81 -7.05 9.29
CA THR A 24 10.54 -7.94 8.39
C THR A 24 9.96 -7.88 6.99
N PHE A 25 8.63 -7.92 6.86
CA PHE A 25 7.93 -7.79 5.59
C PHE A 25 8.14 -6.41 4.95
N LEU A 26 8.00 -5.32 5.71
CA LEU A 26 8.14 -3.96 5.19
C LEU A 26 9.58 -3.60 4.81
N LEU A 27 10.59 -4.32 5.33
CA LEU A 27 12.00 -4.16 4.97
C LEU A 27 12.41 -4.95 3.72
N GLN A 28 11.51 -5.78 3.17
CA GLN A 28 11.81 -6.54 1.97
C GLN A 28 12.14 -5.63 0.78
N THR A 29 12.97 -6.15 -0.12
CA THR A 29 13.25 -5.52 -1.41
C THR A 29 12.64 -6.38 -2.50
N TRP A 30 11.66 -5.83 -3.21
CA TRP A 30 11.06 -6.46 -4.38
C TRP A 30 11.92 -6.19 -5.60
N HIS A 31 11.85 -7.03 -6.62
CA HIS A 31 12.67 -6.89 -7.80
C HIS A 31 11.80 -6.84 -9.05
N TYR A 32 12.10 -5.91 -9.95
CA TYR A 32 11.60 -5.97 -11.32
C TYR A 32 12.28 -7.12 -12.07
N ASP A 33 11.72 -7.54 -13.21
CA ASP A 33 12.32 -8.58 -14.06
C ASP A 33 13.78 -8.29 -14.44
N GLY A 34 14.15 -7.00 -14.55
CA GLY A 34 15.52 -6.54 -14.79
C GLY A 34 16.44 -6.54 -13.56
N GLY A 35 16.03 -7.12 -12.43
CA GLY A 35 16.83 -7.22 -11.20
C GLY A 35 16.96 -5.93 -10.39
N ARG A 36 16.29 -4.84 -10.80
CA ARG A 36 16.28 -3.58 -10.03
C ARG A 36 15.46 -3.77 -8.76
N GLY A 37 16.03 -3.41 -7.62
CA GLY A 37 15.35 -3.43 -6.32
C GLY A 37 14.33 -2.29 -6.17
N LEU A 38 13.23 -2.56 -5.48
CA LEU A 38 12.17 -1.65 -5.10
C LEU A 38 11.87 -1.86 -3.61
N GLN A 39 11.73 -0.76 -2.86
CA GLN A 39 11.36 -0.76 -1.45
C GLN A 39 10.10 0.09 -1.24
N LEU A 40 9.37 -0.18 -0.16
CA LEU A 40 8.20 0.64 0.20
C LEU A 40 8.66 2.04 0.62
N SER A 41 8.12 3.07 -0.03
CA SER A 41 8.50 4.46 0.22
C SER A 41 7.69 5.13 1.33
N ALA A 42 6.47 4.65 1.59
CA ALA A 42 5.61 5.11 2.68
C ALA A 42 4.58 4.04 3.01
N VAL A 43 4.18 3.95 4.28
CA VAL A 43 3.21 2.96 4.77
C VAL A 43 2.22 3.64 5.70
N CYS A 44 0.95 3.29 5.56
CA CYS A 44 -0.10 3.69 6.50
C CYS A 44 -0.59 2.48 7.29
N VAL A 45 -0.74 2.66 8.61
CA VAL A 45 -1.28 1.64 9.51
C VAL A 45 -2.57 2.18 10.12
N ASP A 46 -3.69 1.49 9.90
CA ASP A 46 -5.00 1.92 10.36
C ASP A 46 -5.13 1.75 11.88
N SER A 47 -5.43 2.86 12.57
CA SER A 47 -5.64 2.86 14.00
C SER A 47 -7.13 2.77 14.39
N GLY A 48 -8.04 2.64 13.41
CA GLY A 48 -9.49 2.71 13.57
C GLY A 48 -10.18 1.51 14.25
N GLY A 49 -9.43 0.54 14.76
CA GLY A 49 -9.94 -0.68 15.39
C GLY A 49 -9.60 -0.83 16.88
N HIS A 50 -9.54 -2.07 17.37
CA HIS A 50 -9.30 -2.40 18.77
C HIS A 50 -7.84 -2.21 19.26
N PHE A 51 -6.91 -1.94 18.34
CA PHE A 51 -5.45 -1.92 18.61
C PHE A 51 -4.81 -0.54 18.39
N THR A 52 -5.57 0.53 18.65
CA THR A 52 -5.10 1.92 18.43
C THR A 52 -3.80 2.22 19.16
N THR A 53 -3.63 1.72 20.39
CA THR A 53 -2.44 2.00 21.22
C THR A 53 -1.20 1.34 20.61
N GLU A 54 -1.33 0.09 20.19
CA GLU A 54 -0.29 -0.74 19.58
C GLU A 54 0.14 -0.14 18.24
N VAL A 55 -0.82 0.29 17.41
CA VAL A 55 -0.55 0.99 16.16
C VAL A 55 0.25 2.27 16.41
N TYR A 56 -0.13 3.05 17.44
CA TYR A 56 0.59 4.29 17.77
C TYR A 56 2.01 4.01 18.27
N ASP A 57 2.17 3.00 19.14
CA ASP A 57 3.47 2.59 19.67
C ASP A 57 4.39 2.03 18.57
N TYR A 58 3.83 1.32 17.59
CA TYR A 58 4.56 0.83 16.42
C TYR A 58 5.01 1.97 15.51
N CYS A 59 4.09 2.88 15.13
CA CYS A 59 4.36 3.96 14.20
C CYS A 59 5.30 5.03 14.79
N ALA A 60 5.16 5.37 16.08
CA ALA A 60 5.98 6.40 16.72
C ALA A 60 7.50 6.10 16.62
N LYS A 61 7.89 4.83 16.70
CA LYS A 61 9.30 4.39 16.58
C LYS A 61 9.81 4.41 15.13
N ARG A 62 8.91 4.45 14.15
CA ARG A 62 9.19 4.20 12.72
C ARG A 62 8.82 5.36 11.80
N GLU A 63 8.50 6.53 12.37
CA GLU A 63 8.15 7.72 11.60
C GLU A 63 9.26 8.12 10.60
N HIS A 64 10.53 7.94 10.98
CA HIS A 64 11.69 8.19 10.10
C HIS A 64 11.71 7.30 8.84
N ARG A 65 11.05 6.13 8.88
CA ARG A 65 10.84 5.22 7.73
C ARG A 65 9.53 5.53 6.98
N ARG A 66 8.85 6.64 7.31
CA ARG A 66 7.56 7.06 6.72
C ARG A 66 6.44 6.03 6.93
N ILE A 67 6.43 5.42 8.11
CA ILE A 67 5.36 4.56 8.59
C ILE A 67 4.46 5.39 9.51
N PHE A 68 3.22 5.64 9.08
CA PHE A 68 2.33 6.59 9.73
C PHE A 68 1.02 5.93 10.19
N ALA A 69 0.54 6.36 11.35
CA ALA A 69 -0.79 6.01 11.81
C ALA A 69 -1.84 6.82 11.03
N ILE A 70 -2.93 6.17 10.64
CA ILE A 70 -4.06 6.83 9.98
C ILE A 70 -5.35 6.56 10.73
N LYS A 71 -6.33 7.46 10.54
CA LYS A 71 -7.70 7.26 11.01
C LYS A 71 -8.68 7.72 9.93
N GLY A 72 -9.66 6.88 9.62
CA GLY A 72 -10.75 7.24 8.72
C GLY A 72 -11.56 8.44 9.25
N GLN A 73 -11.80 9.40 8.38
CA GLN A 73 -12.68 10.54 8.59
C GLN A 73 -13.76 10.52 7.50
N GLY A 74 -15.00 10.27 7.91
CA GLY A 74 -16.18 10.42 7.05
C GLY A 74 -16.59 11.89 6.90
N GLY A 75 -17.46 12.15 5.93
CA GLY A 75 -18.01 13.48 5.68
C GLY A 75 -17.87 13.89 4.21
N GLU A 76 -18.77 14.76 3.77
CA GLU A 76 -18.70 15.39 2.45
C GLU A 76 -17.62 16.49 2.46
N GLY A 77 -16.86 16.62 1.37
CA GLY A 77 -15.82 17.63 1.22
C GLY A 77 -14.53 17.39 2.00
N VAL A 78 -14.39 16.25 2.70
CA VAL A 78 -13.15 15.90 3.41
C VAL A 78 -12.10 15.44 2.39
N PRO A 79 -10.90 16.05 2.31
CA PRO A 79 -9.85 15.61 1.38
C PRO A 79 -9.35 14.21 1.72
N ILE A 80 -8.79 13.49 0.74
CA ILE A 80 -8.25 12.13 0.94
C ILE A 80 -7.25 12.09 2.10
N ILE A 81 -6.40 13.11 2.22
CA ILE A 81 -5.48 13.30 3.35
C ILE A 81 -5.71 14.67 3.95
N GLY A 82 -5.98 14.71 5.26
CA GLY A 82 -5.95 15.95 6.03
C GLY A 82 -4.62 16.16 6.75
N ARG A 83 -4.50 17.30 7.44
CA ARG A 83 -3.27 17.64 8.17
C ARG A 83 -3.06 16.66 9.33
N PRO A 84 -1.83 16.17 9.56
CA PRO A 84 -1.56 15.28 10.67
C PRO A 84 -1.72 16.00 12.00
N SER A 85 -2.24 15.29 12.99
CA SER A 85 -2.31 15.73 14.38
C SER A 85 -1.36 14.91 15.25
N ARG A 86 -0.69 15.56 16.19
CA ARG A 86 0.08 14.91 17.28
C ARG A 86 -0.63 15.02 18.63
N ASN A 87 -1.91 15.40 18.63
CA ASN A 87 -2.71 15.49 19.84
C ASN A 87 -3.18 14.08 20.28
N ASN A 88 -2.23 13.25 20.69
CA ASN A 88 -2.43 11.93 21.25
C ASN A 88 -1.33 11.64 22.27
N ARG A 89 -1.55 10.66 23.15
CA ARG A 89 -0.63 10.35 24.26
C ARG A 89 0.77 9.94 23.80
N ARG A 90 0.92 9.40 22.59
CA ARG A 90 2.20 8.93 22.04
C ARG A 90 2.90 9.95 21.14
N LYS A 91 2.30 11.14 20.95
CA LYS A 91 2.77 12.19 20.05
C LYS A 91 3.04 11.70 18.61
N VAL A 92 2.41 10.60 18.20
CA VAL A 92 2.56 10.06 16.83
C VAL A 92 1.88 11.00 15.83
N ALA A 93 2.43 11.14 14.63
CA ALA A 93 1.73 11.80 13.53
C ALA A 93 0.53 10.93 13.09
N LEU A 94 -0.69 11.38 13.43
CA LEU A 94 -1.94 10.74 13.03
C LEU A 94 -2.54 11.49 11.85
N PHE A 95 -2.62 10.86 10.69
CA PHE A 95 -3.22 11.45 9.50
C PHE A 95 -4.71 11.09 9.40
N PRO A 96 -5.63 12.08 9.35
CA PRO A 96 -7.01 11.80 9.00
C PRO A 96 -7.12 11.48 7.51
N VAL A 97 -7.85 10.42 7.17
CA VAL A 97 -8.07 9.96 5.80
C VAL A 97 -9.54 10.16 5.42
N GLY A 98 -9.82 11.02 4.44
CA GLY A 98 -11.16 11.24 3.91
C GLY A 98 -11.67 10.01 3.16
N VAL A 99 -12.36 9.10 3.85
CA VAL A 99 -12.74 7.79 3.30
C VAL A 99 -13.72 7.92 2.14
N ASN A 100 -14.62 8.90 2.18
CA ASN A 100 -15.58 9.14 1.10
C ASN A 100 -14.86 9.55 -0.19
N SER A 101 -13.97 10.55 -0.12
CA SER A 101 -13.20 11.03 -1.27
C SER A 101 -12.23 9.97 -1.81
N ALA A 102 -11.65 9.14 -0.94
CA ALA A 102 -10.80 8.03 -1.33
C ALA A 102 -11.60 6.99 -2.14
N LYS A 103 -12.78 6.59 -1.64
CA LYS A 103 -13.70 5.67 -2.32
C LYS A 103 -14.18 6.25 -3.65
N GLU A 104 -14.62 7.50 -3.69
CA GLU A 104 -15.05 8.15 -4.94
C GLU A 104 -13.93 8.14 -6.00
N THR A 105 -12.70 8.50 -5.59
CA THR A 105 -11.54 8.46 -6.49
C THR A 105 -11.25 7.05 -6.99
N LEU A 106 -11.26 6.06 -6.09
CA LEU A 106 -11.01 4.67 -6.47
C LEU A 106 -12.08 4.14 -7.43
N TYR A 107 -13.36 4.32 -7.11
CA TYR A 107 -14.46 3.87 -7.99
C TYR A 107 -14.43 4.57 -9.35
N SER A 108 -14.00 5.83 -9.42
CA SER A 108 -13.78 6.51 -10.70
C SER A 108 -12.66 5.84 -11.50
N ARG A 109 -11.57 5.44 -10.85
CA ARG A 109 -10.42 4.77 -11.49
C ARG A 109 -10.74 3.35 -11.95
N LEU A 110 -11.53 2.61 -11.18
CA LEU A 110 -11.96 1.25 -11.54
C LEU A 110 -12.83 1.20 -12.80
N LYS A 111 -13.43 2.33 -13.20
CA LYS A 111 -14.21 2.44 -14.44
C LYS A 111 -13.35 2.73 -15.69
N MET A 112 -12.04 2.98 -15.52
CA MET A 112 -11.15 3.25 -16.64
C MET A 112 -10.81 1.95 -17.36
N GLU A 113 -11.21 1.84 -18.63
CA GLU A 113 -11.00 0.63 -19.44
C GLU A 113 -9.63 0.60 -20.14
N TYR A 114 -9.09 1.79 -20.46
CA TYR A 114 -7.85 1.94 -21.21
C TYR A 114 -6.72 2.47 -20.32
N GLU A 115 -5.50 2.03 -20.61
CA GLU A 115 -4.31 2.45 -19.88
C GLU A 115 -4.08 3.97 -20.00
N GLY A 116 -3.73 4.59 -18.87
CA GLY A 116 -3.54 6.02 -18.76
C GLY A 116 -3.52 6.51 -17.31
N PRO A 117 -3.46 7.84 -17.08
CA PRO A 117 -3.44 8.40 -15.74
C PRO A 117 -4.64 7.95 -14.89
N GLY A 118 -4.37 7.21 -13.83
CA GLY A 118 -5.40 6.70 -12.91
C GLY A 118 -5.89 5.29 -13.21
N TYR A 119 -5.45 4.66 -14.30
CA TYR A 119 -5.76 3.26 -14.59
C TYR A 119 -5.29 2.32 -13.47
N CYS A 120 -6.11 1.33 -13.13
CA CYS A 120 -5.81 0.37 -12.08
C CYS A 120 -5.19 -0.90 -12.67
N HIS A 121 -3.87 -1.04 -12.53
CA HIS A 121 -3.18 -2.29 -12.87
C HIS A 121 -3.39 -3.34 -11.78
N PHE A 122 -3.69 -4.58 -12.21
CA PHE A 122 -3.83 -5.76 -11.36
C PHE A 122 -2.99 -6.91 -11.94
N PRO A 123 -2.20 -7.61 -11.13
CA PRO A 123 -1.53 -8.85 -11.53
C PRO A 123 -2.54 -9.88 -12.05
N ARG A 124 -2.12 -10.69 -13.02
CA ARG A 124 -2.96 -11.74 -13.62
C ARG A 124 -2.64 -13.14 -13.10
N GLU A 125 -1.51 -13.26 -12.41
CA GLU A 125 -0.98 -14.51 -11.89
C GLU A 125 -1.75 -14.92 -10.63
N ALA A 126 -2.22 -16.17 -10.61
CA ALA A 126 -3.13 -16.67 -9.58
C ALA A 126 -2.51 -16.65 -8.17
N ASP A 127 -1.18 -16.74 -8.06
CA ASP A 127 -0.45 -16.72 -6.79
C ASP A 127 -0.35 -15.33 -6.15
N LYS A 128 -0.79 -14.27 -6.84
CA LYS A 128 -0.72 -12.88 -6.34
C LYS A 128 -1.93 -12.46 -5.52
N GLY A 129 -2.95 -13.31 -5.40
CA GLY A 129 -4.11 -13.08 -4.53
C GLY A 129 -5.14 -12.08 -5.06
N TYR A 130 -5.12 -11.79 -6.37
CA TYR A 130 -6.13 -10.96 -7.05
C TYR A 130 -7.23 -11.85 -7.64
N ASP A 131 -7.92 -12.58 -6.77
CA ASP A 131 -9.00 -13.49 -7.12
C ASP A 131 -10.39 -12.83 -7.06
N GLU A 132 -11.45 -13.61 -7.29
CA GLU A 132 -12.83 -13.12 -7.21
C GLU A 132 -13.16 -12.54 -5.83
N GLY A 133 -12.62 -13.10 -4.75
CA GLY A 133 -12.81 -12.62 -3.39
C GLY A 133 -12.21 -11.23 -3.18
N TYR A 134 -11.00 -11.01 -3.71
CA TYR A 134 -10.36 -9.69 -3.72
C TYR A 134 -11.24 -8.66 -4.43
N PHE A 135 -11.71 -8.95 -5.64
CA PHE A 135 -12.51 -7.99 -6.41
C PHE A 135 -13.89 -7.75 -5.81
N LYS A 136 -14.56 -8.79 -5.29
CA LYS A 136 -15.79 -8.65 -4.47
C LYS A 136 -15.57 -7.74 -3.26
N GLY A 137 -14.41 -7.87 -2.60
CA GLY A 137 -14.02 -7.01 -1.49
C GLY A 137 -13.71 -5.57 -1.90
N LEU A 138 -13.02 -5.40 -3.04
CA LEU A 138 -12.65 -4.10 -3.60
C LEU A 138 -13.89 -3.27 -3.99
N THR A 139 -14.93 -3.93 -4.50
CA THR A 139 -16.20 -3.30 -4.88
C THR A 139 -17.34 -3.53 -3.87
N SER A 140 -16.99 -3.84 -2.62
CA SER A 140 -17.95 -4.31 -1.61
C SER A 140 -18.96 -3.25 -1.18
N GLU A 141 -18.61 -1.97 -1.24
CA GLU A 141 -19.45 -0.88 -0.76
C GLU A 141 -20.21 -0.16 -1.88
N LYS A 142 -21.46 0.24 -1.62
CA LYS A 142 -22.27 0.99 -2.59
C LYS A 142 -22.52 2.40 -2.09
N ARG A 143 -22.33 3.38 -2.97
CA ARG A 143 -22.73 4.78 -2.75
C ARG A 143 -24.25 4.89 -2.89
N VAL A 144 -24.92 5.28 -1.81
CA VAL A 144 -26.38 5.48 -1.77
C VAL A 144 -26.70 6.89 -1.28
N VAL A 145 -27.80 7.46 -1.75
CA VAL A 145 -28.33 8.71 -1.23
C VAL A 145 -29.42 8.37 -0.22
N ARG A 146 -29.27 8.84 1.02
CA ARG A 146 -30.28 8.74 2.06
C ARG A 146 -30.74 10.13 2.48
N PHE A 147 -32.02 10.27 2.81
CA PHE A 147 -32.55 11.52 3.31
C PHE A 147 -32.48 11.54 4.83
N TYR A 148 -31.85 12.57 5.39
CA TYR A 148 -31.83 12.83 6.83
C TYR A 148 -32.41 14.22 7.09
N LYS A 149 -33.51 14.29 7.86
CA LYS A 149 -34.24 15.54 8.13
C LYS A 149 -34.56 16.33 6.84
N GLY A 150 -35.00 15.63 5.79
CA GLY A 150 -35.36 16.23 4.51
C GLY A 150 -34.17 16.65 3.61
N ARG A 151 -32.92 16.45 4.04
CA ARG A 151 -31.74 16.74 3.22
C ARG A 151 -31.12 15.45 2.69
N PRO A 152 -30.77 15.36 1.39
CA PRO A 152 -30.04 14.22 0.86
C PRO A 152 -28.62 14.20 1.45
N LYS A 153 -28.16 13.01 1.80
CA LYS A 153 -26.81 12.75 2.29
C LYS A 153 -26.27 11.51 1.59
N VAL A 154 -25.05 11.63 1.07
CA VAL A 154 -24.37 10.49 0.45
C VAL A 154 -23.76 9.61 1.54
N GLU A 155 -24.06 8.32 1.47
CA GLU A 155 -23.52 7.31 2.39
C GLU A 155 -22.95 6.13 1.62
N TRP A 156 -21.86 5.56 2.11
CA TRP A 156 -21.28 4.32 1.60
C TRP A 156 -21.77 3.16 2.48
N VAL A 157 -22.49 2.23 1.87
CA VAL A 157 -23.10 1.10 2.58
C VAL A 157 -22.39 -0.19 2.19
N LYS A 158 -21.87 -0.88 3.20
CA LYS A 158 -21.34 -2.24 3.09
C LYS A 158 -22.48 -3.25 3.32
N PRO A 159 -22.76 -4.17 2.37
CA PRO A 159 -23.70 -5.27 2.60
C PRO A 159 -23.30 -6.12 3.82
N SER A 160 -24.30 -6.67 4.51
CA SER A 160 -24.03 -7.57 5.65
C SER A 160 -23.21 -8.78 5.20
N GLY A 161 -22.22 -9.17 6.00
CA GLY A 161 -21.32 -10.28 5.72
C GLY A 161 -20.26 -10.02 4.64
N ALA A 162 -20.28 -8.87 3.96
CA ALA A 162 -19.26 -8.53 2.97
C ALA A 162 -17.93 -8.13 3.63
N ARG A 163 -16.85 -8.68 3.08
CA ARG A 163 -15.46 -8.29 3.33
C ARG A 163 -15.15 -7.01 2.54
N ASN A 164 -14.42 -6.07 3.12
CA ASN A 164 -14.05 -4.79 2.48
C ASN A 164 -12.57 -4.44 2.64
N GLU A 165 -11.76 -5.38 3.12
CA GLU A 165 -10.35 -5.19 3.40
C GLU A 165 -9.58 -4.73 2.13
N ALA A 166 -9.90 -5.29 0.96
CA ALA A 166 -9.30 -4.88 -0.32
C ALA A 166 -9.62 -3.41 -0.69
N LEU A 167 -10.84 -2.95 -0.42
CA LEU A 167 -11.26 -1.56 -0.63
C LEU A 167 -10.48 -0.61 0.29
N ASP A 168 -10.45 -0.91 1.58
CA ASP A 168 -9.79 -0.07 2.56
C ASP A 168 -8.26 -0.06 2.36
N LEU A 169 -7.65 -1.19 2.02
CA LEU A 169 -6.23 -1.25 1.66
C LEU A 169 -5.89 -0.35 0.47
N ARG A 170 -6.71 -0.33 -0.58
CA ARG A 170 -6.45 0.51 -1.77
C ARG A 170 -6.64 2.00 -1.45
N ASN A 171 -7.59 2.34 -0.58
CA ASN A 171 -7.76 3.68 -0.06
C ASN A 171 -6.52 4.13 0.73
N TYR A 172 -6.00 3.28 1.60
CA TYR A 172 -4.86 3.58 2.46
C TYR A 172 -3.53 3.59 1.69
N ALA A 173 -3.38 2.78 0.64
CA ALA A 173 -2.26 2.90 -0.29
C ALA A 173 -2.28 4.26 -1.03
N THR A 174 -3.47 4.72 -1.43
CA THR A 174 -3.64 6.04 -2.03
C THR A 174 -3.34 7.16 -1.03
N ALA A 175 -3.74 6.99 0.23
CA ALA A 175 -3.39 7.88 1.33
C ALA A 175 -1.87 7.98 1.53
N ALA A 176 -1.16 6.84 1.58
CA ALA A 176 0.30 6.80 1.70
C ALA A 176 0.98 7.54 0.53
N LEU A 177 0.50 7.36 -0.70
CA LEU A 177 1.01 8.07 -1.87
C LEU A 177 0.81 9.59 -1.76
N LYS A 178 -0.37 10.02 -1.28
CA LYS A 178 -0.69 11.43 -1.07
C LYS A 178 0.14 12.06 0.05
N ILE A 179 0.46 11.31 1.11
CA ILE A 179 1.37 11.76 2.18
C ILE A 179 2.79 11.89 1.64
N LEU A 180 3.26 10.91 0.85
CA LEU A 180 4.58 10.94 0.25
C LEU A 180 4.76 12.11 -0.74
N ASN A 181 3.69 12.44 -1.48
CA ASN A 181 3.62 13.50 -2.47
C ASN A 181 4.87 13.60 -3.37
N PRO A 182 5.25 12.51 -4.07
CA PRO A 182 6.46 12.50 -4.87
C PRO A 182 6.30 13.39 -6.12
N ASN A 183 7.39 14.00 -6.56
CA ASN A 183 7.43 14.63 -7.87
C ASN A 183 7.69 13.55 -8.94
N PHE A 184 6.63 13.11 -9.60
CA PHE A 184 6.70 12.04 -10.60
C PHE A 184 7.47 12.43 -11.86
N GLU A 185 7.49 13.70 -12.25
CA GLU A 185 8.26 14.16 -13.42
C GLU A 185 9.76 13.98 -13.17
N VAL A 186 10.21 14.37 -11.98
CA VAL A 186 11.61 14.17 -11.56
C VAL A 186 11.95 12.69 -11.44
N LEU A 187 11.07 11.88 -10.86
CA LEU A 187 11.29 10.43 -10.77
C LEU A 187 11.35 9.77 -12.14
N ALA A 188 10.47 10.15 -13.07
CA ALA A 188 10.48 9.64 -14.43
C ALA A 188 11.75 10.05 -15.19
N ALA A 189 12.19 11.30 -15.05
CA ALA A 189 13.44 11.77 -15.65
C ALA A 189 14.66 11.02 -15.09
N GLN A 190 14.69 10.76 -13.78
CA GLN A 190 15.76 9.98 -13.15
C GLN A 190 15.76 8.52 -13.62
N GLU A 191 14.60 7.90 -13.77
CA GLU A 191 14.49 6.55 -14.32
C GLU A 191 14.97 6.52 -15.79
N TYR A 192 14.53 7.47 -16.61
CA TYR A 192 15.01 7.59 -17.99
C TYR A 192 16.53 7.75 -18.07
N GLN A 193 17.11 8.64 -17.26
CA GLN A 193 18.56 8.82 -17.20
C GLN A 193 19.30 7.54 -16.79
N LYS A 194 18.79 6.80 -15.82
CA LYS A 194 19.37 5.51 -15.39
C LYS A 194 19.29 4.46 -16.49
N GLU A 195 18.23 4.42 -17.28
CA GLU A 195 18.11 3.49 -18.41
C GLU A 195 19.09 3.84 -19.53
N VAL A 196 19.21 5.12 -19.90
CA VAL A 196 20.15 5.59 -20.92
C VAL A 196 21.61 5.37 -20.50
N HIS A 197 21.92 5.49 -19.20
CA HIS A 197 23.27 5.29 -18.67
C HIS A 197 23.58 3.85 -18.21
N LYS A 198 22.74 2.84 -18.48
CA LYS A 198 23.09 1.44 -18.20
C LYS A 198 24.36 1.09 -19.01
N PRO A 199 25.53 0.84 -18.37
CA PRO A 199 26.72 0.48 -19.11
C PRO A 199 26.46 -0.85 -19.82
N ALA A 200 26.74 -0.92 -21.13
CA ALA A 200 26.65 -2.16 -21.89
C ALA A 200 27.47 -3.23 -21.16
N THR A 201 26.81 -4.34 -20.80
CA THR A 201 27.46 -5.49 -20.17
C THR A 201 28.52 -6.02 -21.11
N ARG A 202 29.78 -5.62 -20.91
CA ARG A 202 30.90 -6.18 -21.66
C ARG A 202 30.97 -7.68 -21.37
N PRO A 203 30.95 -8.55 -22.40
CA PRO A 203 31.09 -9.99 -22.15
C PRO A 203 32.43 -10.24 -21.46
N ARG A 204 32.38 -10.93 -20.31
CA ARG A 204 33.58 -11.35 -19.58
C ARG A 204 34.46 -12.17 -20.51
N ARG A 205 35.64 -11.67 -20.87
CA ARG A 205 36.67 -12.46 -21.55
C ARG A 205 37.02 -13.64 -20.63
N ARG A 206 36.78 -14.88 -21.09
CA ARG A 206 37.27 -16.08 -20.41
C ARG A 206 38.80 -16.04 -20.47
N GLY A 207 39.45 -15.80 -19.33
CA GLY A 207 40.90 -15.92 -19.22
C GLY A 207 41.31 -17.39 -19.32
N THR A 208 42.26 -17.69 -20.19
CA THR A 208 42.88 -19.02 -20.29
C THR A 208 43.72 -19.27 -19.04
N VAL A 209 43.35 -20.28 -18.25
CA VAL A 209 44.13 -20.69 -17.08
C VAL A 209 45.36 -21.46 -17.58
N SER A 210 46.53 -20.84 -17.47
CA SER A 210 47.82 -21.52 -17.66
C SER A 210 48.03 -22.49 -16.49
N LYS A 211 47.97 -23.81 -16.76
CA LYS A 211 48.38 -24.83 -15.80
C LYS A 211 49.90 -24.98 -15.91
N GLY A 212 50.63 -24.40 -14.95
CA GLY A 212 52.04 -24.68 -14.75
C GLY A 212 52.23 -26.15 -14.32
N ILE A 213 53.13 -26.85 -15.00
CA ILE A 213 53.63 -28.16 -14.62
C ILE A 213 54.71 -27.95 -13.57
N THR A 214 54.61 -28.65 -12.43
CA THR A 214 55.70 -28.76 -11.46
C THR A 214 56.35 -30.12 -11.66
N ILE A 215 57.67 -30.12 -11.88
CA ILE A 215 58.55 -31.29 -12.01
C ILE A 215 58.75 -31.91 -10.63
#